data_AF-A0A445IGY3-F1
#
_entry.id   AF-A0A445IGY3-F1
#
_cell.length_a   1.000
_cell.length_b   1.000
_cell.length_c   1.000
_cell.angle_alpha   90.00
_cell.angle_beta   90.00
_cell.angle_gamma   90.00
#
_symmetry.space_group_name_H-M   'P 1'
#
loop_
_entity.id
_entity.type
_entity.pdbx_description
1 polymer ?
#
loop_
_entity_poly.entity_id
_entity_poly.type
_entity_poly.pdbx_seq_one_letter_code
_entity_poly.pdbx_strand_id
1 'polypeptide(L)'
;MDQFNKTTILFIGTLSCLLLSITAVPSTRVFELAPSQAPTVQPKASGIRLLANLVAKNAKQFSPEILKFCSGTEHAALCAETIAPYLAGEFDPLKALEMEINASMEKAKEIGGNIKKMLDNPATEKKAIDALGICQSQYDDMVDSMKEGVDLVRQQNVVDARYKLSSVLSYKSACDDAFTESPGVHIPFPEDITKLFQLTSNCLAVMDAIVHKHKM
;
A
#
# COMPACT_ATOMS: atom_id res chain seq x y z
N MET A 1 -5.73 52.02 -16.61
CA MET A 1 -5.92 52.60 -15.27
C MET A 1 -6.87 51.67 -14.55
N ASP A 2 -6.51 50.86 -13.56
CA ASP A 2 -5.25 50.71 -12.84
C ASP A 2 -5.12 49.27 -12.33
N GLN A 3 -3.86 48.83 -12.26
CA GLN A 3 -3.39 47.61 -11.62
C GLN A 3 -3.83 47.54 -10.17
N PHE A 4 -4.50 46.45 -9.76
CA PHE A 4 -4.68 46.14 -8.35
C PHE A 4 -3.56 45.20 -7.85
N ASN A 5 -2.98 45.63 -6.75
CA ASN A 5 -1.62 45.40 -6.29
C ASN A 5 -1.44 44.04 -5.57
N LYS A 6 -0.32 43.39 -5.84
CA LYS A 6 0.12 42.04 -5.47
C LYS A 6 0.63 41.89 -4.02
N THR A 7 0.20 42.72 -3.08
CA THR A 7 0.91 42.91 -1.79
C THR A 7 0.11 42.53 -0.53
N THR A 8 -0.99 41.77 -0.64
CA THR A 8 -1.87 41.49 0.53
C THR A 8 -2.04 40.00 0.86
N ILE A 9 -1.19 39.11 0.34
CA ILE A 9 -1.17 37.69 0.74
C ILE A 9 0.26 37.28 1.04
N LEU A 10 0.87 37.89 2.05
CA LEU A 10 2.19 37.46 2.53
C LEU A 10 2.46 37.82 4.00
N PHE A 11 1.49 37.71 4.92
CA PHE A 11 1.76 37.96 6.35
C PHE A 11 0.91 37.15 7.34
N ILE A 12 0.69 35.86 7.08
CA ILE A 12 0.19 34.93 8.13
C ILE A 12 0.94 33.61 7.98
N GLY A 13 2.04 33.44 8.71
CA GLY A 13 2.79 32.18 8.67
C GLY A 13 4.10 32.11 9.44
N THR A 14 4.48 33.13 10.23
CA THR A 14 5.75 33.13 10.96
C THR A 14 5.61 33.76 12.35
N LEU A 15 4.93 33.07 13.27
CA LEU A 15 5.08 33.39 14.70
C LEU A 15 4.68 32.21 15.61
N SER A 16 5.45 31.12 15.58
CA SER A 16 5.37 30.07 16.62
C SER A 16 6.70 29.31 16.70
N CYS A 17 7.76 30.01 17.08
CA CYS A 17 9.00 29.42 17.60
C CYS A 17 9.60 30.49 18.51
N LEU A 18 9.42 30.35 19.84
CA LEU A 18 10.26 30.92 20.90
C LEU A 18 9.48 30.85 22.23
N LEU A 19 9.46 29.69 22.89
CA LEU A 19 9.34 29.57 24.35
C LEU A 19 9.86 28.18 24.78
N LEU A 20 11.18 28.00 24.82
CA LEU A 20 11.82 26.98 25.65
C LEU A 20 12.55 27.70 26.78
N SER A 21 11.83 27.93 27.87
CA SER A 21 12.41 28.40 29.12
C SER A 21 12.84 27.19 29.95
N ILE A 22 14.13 27.16 30.23
CA ILE A 22 14.81 26.19 31.08
C ILE A 22 14.29 26.32 32.51
N THR A 23 13.82 25.23 33.11
CA THR A 23 13.88 25.06 34.57
C THR A 23 14.50 23.71 34.90
N ALA A 24 15.70 23.77 35.47
CA ALA A 24 16.35 22.64 36.10
C ALA A 24 15.66 22.36 37.45
N VAL A 25 15.39 21.08 37.74
CA VAL A 25 14.96 20.62 39.06
C VAL A 25 15.95 19.54 39.52
N PRO A 26 16.41 19.55 40.80
CA PRO A 26 17.52 18.74 41.24
C PRO A 26 17.15 17.28 41.54
N SER A 27 18.19 16.46 41.43
CA SER A 27 18.29 15.04 41.78
C SER A 27 17.92 14.72 43.23
N THR A 28 17.18 13.61 43.41
CA THR A 28 17.41 12.48 44.34
C THR A 28 16.10 11.95 44.92
N ARG A 29 15.67 10.76 44.47
CA ARG A 29 15.12 9.66 45.30
C ARG A 29 15.28 8.35 44.54
N VAL A 30 16.24 7.54 44.95
CA VAL A 30 16.35 6.13 44.58
C VAL A 30 15.25 5.41 45.36
N PHE A 31 14.23 4.92 44.66
CA PHE A 31 13.36 3.85 45.17
C PHE A 31 13.92 2.54 44.63
N GLU A 32 14.50 1.76 45.52
CA GLU A 32 14.97 0.41 45.28
C GLU A 32 13.74 -0.50 45.11
N LEU A 33 13.40 -0.83 43.86
CA LEU A 33 12.41 -1.85 43.54
C LEU A 33 13.15 -3.17 43.30
N ALA A 34 12.77 -4.19 44.07
CA ALA A 34 13.29 -5.55 43.97
C ALA A 34 13.21 -6.09 42.53
N PRO A 35 14.16 -6.94 42.09
CA PRO A 35 14.14 -7.51 40.75
C PRO A 35 12.97 -8.48 40.60
N SER A 36 11.91 -8.05 39.91
CA SER A 36 10.85 -8.94 39.43
C SER A 36 11.42 -9.77 38.28
N GLN A 37 11.53 -11.09 38.49
CA GLN A 37 11.94 -12.02 37.45
C GLN A 37 10.89 -12.01 36.32
N ALA A 38 11.29 -11.50 35.15
CA ALA A 38 10.47 -11.59 33.94
C ALA A 38 10.28 -13.08 33.56
N PRO A 39 9.06 -13.54 33.25
CA PRO A 39 8.86 -14.88 32.72
C PRO A 39 9.62 -15.00 31.40
N THR A 40 10.48 -16.00 31.29
CA THR A 40 11.16 -16.36 30.04
C THR A 40 10.09 -16.85 29.07
N VAL A 41 9.65 -15.98 28.16
CA VAL A 41 8.78 -16.37 27.05
C VAL A 41 9.60 -17.27 26.13
N GLN A 42 9.42 -18.58 26.26
CA GLN A 42 9.95 -19.52 25.29
C GLN A 42 9.25 -19.27 23.94
N PRO A 43 9.97 -19.17 22.82
CA PRO A 43 9.35 -19.04 21.51
C PRO A 43 8.50 -20.28 21.25
N LYS A 44 7.20 -20.12 20.99
CA LYS A 44 6.32 -21.20 20.56
C LYS A 44 6.91 -21.80 19.27
N ALA A 45 7.56 -22.96 19.40
CA ALA A 45 8.20 -23.71 18.32
C ALA A 45 7.25 -24.04 17.14
N SER A 46 5.94 -23.95 17.36
CA SER A 46 4.92 -24.15 16.34
C SER A 46 4.92 -23.08 15.24
N GLY A 47 5.20 -21.81 15.58
CA GLY A 47 5.26 -20.72 14.59
C GLY A 47 6.50 -20.82 13.70
N ILE A 48 7.64 -21.16 14.30
CA ILE A 48 8.92 -21.33 13.60
C ILE A 48 8.84 -22.48 12.58
N ARG A 49 8.17 -23.59 12.93
CA ARG A 49 7.95 -24.72 12.01
C ARG A 49 7.03 -24.37 10.84
N LEU A 50 5.98 -23.57 11.08
CA LEU A 50 5.06 -23.15 10.03
C LEU A 50 5.76 -22.23 9.00
N LEU A 51 6.53 -21.26 9.51
CA LEU A 51 7.33 -20.36 8.68
C LEU A 51 8.40 -21.12 7.88
N ALA A 52 9.12 -22.06 8.51
CA ALA A 52 10.12 -22.88 7.83
C ALA A 52 9.52 -23.73 6.70
N ASN A 53 8.32 -24.28 6.89
CA ASN A 53 7.62 -25.06 5.87
C ASN A 53 7.13 -24.19 4.71
N LEU A 54 6.63 -22.98 4.97
CA LEU A 54 6.26 -22.01 3.93
C LEU A 54 7.47 -21.57 3.10
N VAL A 55 8.59 -21.27 3.77
CA VAL A 55 9.85 -20.93 3.11
C VAL A 55 10.36 -22.11 2.26
N ALA A 56 10.34 -23.33 2.80
CA ALA A 56 10.78 -24.51 2.07
C ALA A 56 9.85 -24.85 0.88
N LYS A 57 8.55 -24.62 1.01
CA LYS A 57 7.58 -24.79 -0.09
C LYS A 57 7.83 -23.77 -1.19
N ASN A 58 7.97 -22.49 -0.85
CA ASN A 58 8.26 -21.42 -1.80
C ASN A 58 9.62 -21.61 -2.48
N ALA A 59 10.63 -22.08 -1.74
CA ALA A 59 11.96 -22.40 -2.28
C ALA A 59 11.97 -23.55 -3.29
N LYS A 60 11.00 -24.47 -3.22
CA LYS A 60 10.83 -25.54 -4.21
C LYS A 60 10.00 -25.10 -5.43
N GLN A 61 9.25 -24.01 -5.30
CA GLN A 61 8.27 -23.57 -6.29
C GLN A 61 8.76 -22.41 -7.16
N PHE A 62 9.64 -21.55 -6.63
CA PHE A 62 10.11 -20.34 -7.31
C PHE A 62 11.63 -20.30 -7.43
N SER A 63 12.13 -19.61 -8.45
CA SER A 63 13.57 -19.44 -8.64
C SER A 63 14.18 -18.56 -7.53
N PRO A 64 15.48 -18.70 -7.23
CA PRO A 64 16.17 -17.85 -6.25
C PRO A 64 16.04 -16.36 -6.54
N GLU A 65 15.99 -15.97 -7.82
CA GLU A 65 15.83 -14.59 -8.28
C GLU A 65 14.45 -14.03 -7.89
N ILE A 66 13.38 -14.78 -8.12
CA ILE A 66 12.01 -14.43 -7.70
C ILE A 66 11.94 -14.27 -6.18
N LEU A 67 12.50 -15.24 -5.44
CA LEU A 67 12.48 -15.20 -3.98
C LEU A 67 13.24 -13.98 -3.44
N LYS A 68 14.38 -13.65 -4.03
CA LYS A 68 15.17 -12.47 -3.68
C LYS A 68 14.47 -11.16 -4.05
N PHE A 69 13.75 -11.13 -5.17
CA PHE A 69 12.97 -9.96 -5.57
C PHE A 69 11.81 -9.70 -4.59
N CYS A 70 11.08 -10.74 -4.20
CA CYS A 70 9.92 -10.63 -3.32
C CYS A 70 10.26 -10.59 -1.82
N SER A 71 11.51 -10.85 -1.40
CA SER A 71 11.86 -11.03 0.02
C SER A 71 11.62 -9.80 0.91
N GLY A 72 11.61 -8.61 0.32
CA GLY A 72 11.36 -7.35 1.04
C GLY A 72 9.88 -6.94 1.10
N THR A 73 8.98 -7.76 0.57
CA THR A 73 7.54 -7.46 0.51
C THR A 73 6.78 -8.10 1.67
N GLU A 74 5.69 -7.45 2.10
CA GLU A 74 4.83 -7.96 3.18
C GLU A 74 4.12 -9.27 2.79
N HIS A 75 3.83 -9.44 1.49
CA HIS A 75 3.16 -10.62 0.94
C HIS A 75 4.06 -11.33 -0.06
N ALA A 76 5.26 -11.74 0.37
CA ALA A 76 6.30 -12.34 -0.48
C ALA A 76 5.84 -13.59 -1.27
N ALA A 77 4.97 -14.42 -0.69
CA ALA A 77 4.40 -15.56 -1.39
C ALA A 77 3.50 -15.11 -2.55
N LEU A 78 2.62 -14.13 -2.30
CA LEU A 78 1.74 -13.55 -3.32
C LEU A 78 2.55 -12.87 -4.43
N CYS A 79 3.58 -12.09 -4.09
CA CYS A 79 4.50 -11.50 -5.07
C CYS A 79 5.12 -12.58 -5.98
N ALA A 80 5.64 -13.66 -5.37
CA ALA A 80 6.28 -14.73 -6.13
C ALA A 80 5.27 -15.48 -7.03
N GLU A 81 4.09 -15.79 -6.51
CA GLU A 81 2.99 -16.41 -7.26
C GLU A 81 2.54 -15.55 -8.44
N THR A 82 2.48 -14.22 -8.26
CA THR A 82 2.04 -13.28 -9.28
C THR A 82 3.03 -13.17 -10.43
N ILE A 83 4.33 -13.05 -10.16
CA ILE A 83 5.32 -12.84 -11.23
C ILE A 83 5.81 -14.14 -11.89
N ALA A 84 5.80 -15.27 -11.18
CA ALA A 84 6.36 -16.52 -11.68
C ALA A 84 5.81 -16.99 -13.04
N PRO A 85 4.49 -16.88 -13.34
CA PRO A 85 3.95 -17.28 -14.64
C PRO A 85 4.47 -16.44 -15.83
N TYR A 86 5.02 -15.26 -15.57
CA TYR A 86 5.39 -14.28 -16.59
C TYR A 86 6.89 -14.13 -16.80
N LEU A 87 7.69 -14.83 -15.98
CA LEU A 87 9.13 -14.83 -16.08
C LEU A 87 9.59 -15.99 -16.96
N ALA A 88 9.96 -15.65 -18.19
CA ALA A 88 10.64 -16.53 -19.12
C ALA A 88 12.00 -15.92 -19.47
N GLY A 89 13.06 -16.74 -19.41
CA GLY A 89 14.43 -16.30 -19.72
C GLY A 89 15.14 -15.66 -18.51
N GLU A 90 16.02 -14.70 -18.80
CA GLU A 90 16.78 -13.98 -17.78
C GLU A 90 15.86 -13.11 -16.92
N PHE A 91 16.14 -13.08 -15.61
CA PHE A 91 15.36 -12.31 -14.66
C PHE A 91 15.63 -10.81 -14.81
N ASP A 92 14.60 -10.05 -15.16
CA ASP A 92 14.63 -8.59 -15.21
C ASP A 92 13.74 -8.03 -14.08
N PRO A 93 14.31 -7.29 -13.11
CA PRO A 93 13.55 -6.75 -11.98
C PRO A 93 12.52 -5.69 -12.38
N LEU A 94 12.76 -4.89 -13.44
CA LEU A 94 11.78 -3.91 -13.91
C LEU A 94 10.62 -4.58 -14.62
N LYS A 95 10.92 -5.61 -15.43
CA LYS A 95 9.87 -6.43 -16.04
C LYS A 95 9.06 -7.17 -14.98
N ALA A 96 9.69 -7.74 -13.95
CA ALA A 96 9.00 -8.36 -12.83
C ALA A 96 8.08 -7.37 -12.10
N LEU A 97 8.56 -6.14 -11.84
CA LEU A 97 7.74 -5.07 -11.26
C LEU A 97 6.57 -4.68 -12.17
N GLU A 98 6.80 -4.55 -13.47
CA GLU A 98 5.75 -4.28 -14.45
C GLU A 98 4.63 -5.35 -14.38
N MET A 99 5.01 -6.63 -14.27
CA MET A 99 4.04 -7.72 -14.14
C MET A 99 3.23 -7.67 -12.84
N GLU A 100 3.86 -7.34 -11.70
CA GLU A 100 3.15 -7.18 -10.42
C GLU A 100 2.15 -6.01 -10.48
N ILE A 101 2.52 -4.88 -11.11
CA ILE A 101 1.60 -3.74 -11.30
C ILE A 101 0.45 -4.13 -12.22
N ASN A 102 0.72 -4.84 -13.32
CA ASN A 102 -0.32 -5.31 -14.22
C ASN A 102 -1.30 -6.25 -13.50
N ALA A 103 -0.83 -7.15 -12.64
CA ALA A 103 -1.70 -8.01 -11.85
C ALA A 103 -2.58 -7.23 -10.87
N SER A 104 -2.01 -6.20 -10.22
CA SER A 104 -2.78 -5.24 -9.41
C SER A 104 -3.87 -4.56 -10.25
N MET A 105 -3.51 -4.08 -11.44
CA MET A 105 -4.42 -3.38 -12.35
C MET A 105 -5.55 -4.29 -12.84
N GLU A 106 -5.26 -5.54 -13.20
CA GLU A 106 -6.31 -6.50 -13.59
C GLU A 106 -7.26 -6.78 -12.42
N LYS A 107 -6.76 -6.86 -11.18
CA LYS A 107 -7.64 -7.01 -10.01
C LYS A 107 -8.49 -5.77 -9.76
N ALA A 108 -7.95 -4.56 -9.97
CA ALA A 108 -8.73 -3.33 -9.90
C ALA A 108 -9.83 -3.28 -10.97
N LYS A 109 -9.52 -3.66 -12.21
CA LYS A 109 -10.52 -3.76 -13.30
C LYS A 109 -11.60 -4.79 -13.00
N GLU A 110 -11.24 -5.94 -12.43
CA GLU A 110 -12.20 -6.96 -12.02
C GLU A 110 -13.20 -6.39 -10.99
N ILE A 111 -12.71 -5.70 -9.97
CA ILE A 111 -13.54 -5.09 -8.94
C ILE A 111 -14.41 -3.97 -9.52
N GLY A 112 -13.84 -3.06 -10.32
CA GLY A 112 -14.59 -2.02 -11.02
C GLY A 112 -15.70 -2.62 -11.91
N GLY A 113 -15.41 -3.69 -12.65
CA GLY A 113 -16.40 -4.41 -13.43
C GLY A 113 -17.54 -5.00 -12.57
N ASN A 114 -17.23 -5.48 -11.37
CA ASN A 114 -18.24 -5.97 -10.43
C ASN A 114 -19.08 -4.83 -9.83
N ILE A 115 -18.46 -3.70 -9.45
CA ILE A 115 -19.15 -2.50 -8.99
C ILE A 115 -20.15 -2.02 -10.05
N LYS A 116 -19.71 -1.92 -11.31
CA LYS A 116 -20.58 -1.57 -12.44
C LYS A 116 -21.79 -2.51 -12.55
N LYS A 117 -21.59 -3.82 -12.47
CA LYS A 117 -22.70 -4.80 -12.48
C LYS A 117 -23.67 -4.59 -11.32
N MET A 118 -23.18 -4.21 -10.14
CA MET A 118 -24.05 -3.88 -9.00
C MET A 118 -24.84 -2.59 -9.25
N LEU A 119 -24.21 -1.54 -9.80
CA LEU A 119 -24.90 -0.30 -10.17
C LEU A 119 -25.99 -0.52 -11.22
N ASP A 120 -25.74 -1.40 -12.19
CA ASP A 120 -26.68 -1.73 -13.26
C ASP A 120 -27.81 -2.68 -12.80
N ASN A 121 -27.68 -3.31 -11.62
CA ASN A 121 -28.66 -4.27 -11.11
C ASN A 121 -29.76 -3.57 -10.29
N PRO A 122 -31.04 -3.63 -10.71
CA PRO A 122 -32.15 -3.00 -9.99
C PRO A 122 -32.43 -3.62 -8.62
N ALA A 123 -31.89 -4.81 -8.34
CA ALA A 123 -32.00 -5.48 -7.04
C ALA A 123 -30.94 -4.99 -6.03
N THR A 124 -29.96 -4.18 -6.45
CA THR A 124 -28.96 -3.61 -5.55
C THR A 124 -29.62 -2.70 -4.53
N GLU A 125 -29.16 -2.78 -3.28
CA GLU A 125 -29.71 -1.98 -2.19
C GLU A 125 -29.55 -0.48 -2.49
N LYS A 126 -30.67 0.26 -2.47
CA LYS A 126 -30.69 1.69 -2.80
C LYS A 126 -29.71 2.52 -1.96
N LYS A 127 -29.50 2.14 -0.69
CA LYS A 127 -28.56 2.81 0.22
C LYS A 127 -27.10 2.62 -0.17
N ALA A 128 -26.78 1.59 -0.95
CA ALA A 128 -25.41 1.31 -1.41
C ALA A 128 -25.08 2.01 -2.73
N ILE A 129 -26.07 2.53 -3.47
CA ILE A 129 -25.88 3.04 -4.84
C ILE A 129 -24.88 4.21 -4.88
N ASP A 130 -25.01 5.17 -3.97
CA ASP A 130 -24.11 6.34 -3.95
C ASP A 130 -22.67 5.92 -3.59
N ALA A 131 -22.51 5.06 -2.59
CA ALA A 131 -21.20 4.51 -2.20
C ALA A 131 -20.56 3.69 -3.33
N LEU A 132 -21.35 2.84 -4.01
CA LEU A 132 -20.90 2.11 -5.19
C LEU A 132 -20.50 3.04 -6.34
N GLY A 133 -21.23 4.15 -6.55
CA GLY A 133 -20.91 5.15 -7.55
C GLY A 133 -19.58 5.85 -7.28
N ILE A 134 -19.33 6.22 -6.02
CA ILE A 134 -18.03 6.78 -5.60
C ILE A 134 -16.94 5.75 -5.83
N CYS A 135 -17.14 4.51 -5.35
CA CYS A 135 -16.17 3.44 -5.55
C CYS A 135 -15.88 3.20 -7.04
N GLN A 136 -16.88 3.20 -7.93
CA GLN A 136 -16.66 3.05 -9.36
C GLN A 136 -15.67 4.10 -9.89
N SER A 137 -15.90 5.38 -9.58
CA SER A 137 -14.98 6.46 -9.97
C SER A 137 -13.58 6.25 -9.38
N GLN A 138 -13.48 5.84 -8.12
CA GLN A 138 -12.18 5.60 -7.49
C GLN A 138 -11.44 4.42 -8.13
N TYR A 139 -12.13 3.36 -8.53
CA TYR A 139 -11.52 2.22 -9.21
C TYR A 139 -11.09 2.57 -10.65
N ASP A 140 -11.81 3.45 -11.35
CA ASP A 140 -11.37 3.98 -12.64
C ASP A 140 -10.06 4.80 -12.46
N ASP A 141 -10.00 5.68 -11.45
CA ASP A 141 -8.80 6.46 -11.10
C ASP A 141 -7.60 5.57 -10.69
N MET A 142 -7.86 4.46 -9.98
CA MET A 142 -6.84 3.45 -9.66
C MET A 142 -6.24 2.84 -10.92
N VAL A 143 -7.09 2.44 -11.87
CA VAL A 143 -6.65 1.80 -13.12
C VAL A 143 -5.81 2.77 -13.96
N ASP A 144 -6.24 4.03 -14.07
CA ASP A 144 -5.48 5.06 -14.78
C ASP A 144 -4.12 5.33 -14.11
N SER A 145 -4.08 5.45 -12.78
CA SER A 145 -2.82 5.64 -12.04
C SER A 145 -1.88 4.43 -12.16
N MET A 146 -2.41 3.20 -12.14
CA MET A 146 -1.61 2.00 -12.35
C MET A 146 -1.04 1.92 -13.77
N LYS A 147 -1.84 2.30 -14.78
CA LYS A 147 -1.39 2.36 -16.17
C LYS A 147 -0.26 3.37 -16.36
N GLU A 148 -0.39 4.57 -15.80
CA GLU A 148 0.69 5.56 -15.79
C GLU A 148 1.93 5.04 -15.04
N GLY A 149 1.73 4.33 -13.92
CA GLY A 149 2.80 3.68 -13.17
C GLY A 149 3.58 2.65 -14.01
N VAL A 150 2.89 1.82 -14.79
CA VAL A 150 3.51 0.89 -15.75
C VAL A 150 4.35 1.63 -16.78
N ASP A 151 3.79 2.70 -17.38
CA ASP A 151 4.51 3.46 -18.41
C ASP A 151 5.76 4.15 -17.84
N LEU A 152 5.73 4.59 -16.59
CA LEU A 152 6.88 5.14 -15.88
C LEU A 152 7.93 4.07 -15.55
N VAL A 153 7.53 2.87 -15.13
CA VAL A 153 8.47 1.74 -14.92
C VAL A 153 9.19 1.37 -16.21
N ARG A 154 8.49 1.34 -17.35
CA ARG A 154 9.09 1.09 -18.68
C ARG A 154 10.10 2.17 -19.07
N GLN A 155 9.90 3.40 -18.60
CA GLN A 155 10.84 4.52 -18.75
C GLN A 155 11.94 4.53 -17.67
N GLN A 156 12.00 3.50 -16.81
CA GLN A 156 12.90 3.40 -15.66
C GLN A 156 12.71 4.52 -14.62
N ASN A 157 11.59 5.25 -14.66
CA ASN A 157 11.23 6.29 -13.71
C ASN A 157 10.44 5.69 -12.53
N VAL A 158 11.12 4.87 -11.73
CA VAL A 158 10.51 4.14 -10.61
C VAL A 158 10.09 5.08 -9.46
N VAL A 159 10.72 6.24 -9.34
CA VAL A 159 10.36 7.26 -8.34
C VAL A 159 8.95 7.80 -8.61
N ASP A 160 8.68 8.24 -9.84
CA ASP A 160 7.35 8.76 -10.18
C ASP A 160 6.31 7.64 -10.26
N ALA A 161 6.70 6.44 -10.72
CA ALA A 161 5.83 5.27 -10.69
C ALA A 161 5.34 4.97 -9.27
N ARG A 162 6.21 5.10 -8.26
CA ARG A 162 5.85 4.92 -6.85
C ARG A 162 4.82 5.94 -6.39
N TYR A 163 4.94 7.20 -6.78
CA TYR A 163 3.93 8.21 -6.44
C TYR A 163 2.56 7.86 -7.06
N LYS A 164 2.54 7.38 -8.31
CA LYS A 164 1.32 6.91 -8.97
C LYS A 164 0.72 5.67 -8.30
N LEU A 165 1.53 4.69 -7.90
CA LEU A 165 0.99 3.53 -7.17
C LEU A 165 0.56 3.88 -5.73
N SER A 166 1.13 4.93 -5.13
CA SER A 166 0.73 5.37 -3.79
C SER A 166 -0.66 6.03 -3.80
N SER A 167 -1.07 6.68 -4.89
CA SER A 167 -2.42 7.26 -4.99
C SER A 167 -3.54 6.21 -4.99
N VAL A 168 -3.25 4.98 -5.43
CA VAL A 168 -4.18 3.83 -5.35
C VAL A 168 -4.66 3.61 -3.91
N LEU A 169 -3.80 3.81 -2.91
CA LEU A 169 -4.18 3.71 -1.50
C LEU A 169 -5.17 4.81 -1.08
N SER A 170 -5.02 6.01 -1.62
CA SER A 170 -5.95 7.12 -1.36
C SER A 170 -7.31 6.86 -2.00
N TYR A 171 -7.35 6.36 -3.24
CA TYR A 171 -8.60 6.00 -3.91
C TYR A 171 -9.35 4.89 -3.17
N LYS A 172 -8.61 3.95 -2.56
CA LYS A 172 -9.19 2.94 -1.67
C LYS A 172 -9.89 3.59 -0.50
N SER A 173 -9.18 4.45 0.21
CA SER A 173 -9.68 5.10 1.41
C SER A 173 -10.98 5.82 1.08
N ALA A 174 -11.02 6.58 -0.03
CA ALA A 174 -12.23 7.25 -0.47
C ALA A 174 -13.41 6.30 -0.73
N CYS A 175 -13.16 5.12 -1.32
CA CYS A 175 -14.20 4.09 -1.49
C CYS A 175 -14.64 3.46 -0.15
N ASP A 176 -13.70 3.16 0.75
CA ASP A 176 -14.02 2.63 2.09
C ASP A 176 -14.83 3.64 2.91
N ASP A 177 -14.43 4.92 2.85
CA ASP A 177 -15.05 6.03 3.55
C ASP A 177 -16.48 6.21 3.05
N ALA A 178 -16.73 6.10 1.73
CA ALA A 178 -18.08 6.18 1.17
C ALA A 178 -19.03 5.11 1.76
N PHE A 179 -18.55 3.90 2.01
CA PHE A 179 -19.34 2.86 2.69
C PHE A 179 -19.44 3.08 4.20
N THR A 180 -18.38 3.58 4.83
CA THR A 180 -18.38 3.93 6.26
C THR A 180 -19.40 5.03 6.57
N GLU A 181 -19.54 5.98 5.66
CA GLU A 181 -20.49 7.10 5.73
C GLU A 181 -21.92 6.73 5.31
N SER A 182 -22.16 5.49 4.87
CA SER A 182 -23.46 5.00 4.39
C SER A 182 -24.11 4.06 5.41
N PRO A 183 -25.07 4.53 6.25
CA PRO A 183 -25.59 3.73 7.35
C PRO A 183 -26.39 2.50 6.90
N GLY A 184 -26.00 1.35 7.42
CA GLY A 184 -26.71 0.08 7.23
C GLY A 184 -26.31 -0.70 5.98
N VAL A 185 -25.26 -0.26 5.27
CA VAL A 185 -24.65 -1.02 4.16
C VAL A 185 -23.18 -1.30 4.45
N HIS A 186 -22.66 -2.36 3.82
CA HIS A 186 -21.27 -2.77 3.93
C HIS A 186 -20.71 -3.00 2.54
N ILE A 187 -19.38 -2.92 2.41
CA ILE A 187 -18.71 -3.22 1.15
C ILE A 187 -19.00 -4.69 0.76
N PRO A 188 -19.53 -4.97 -0.44
CA PRO A 188 -19.89 -6.33 -0.84
C PRO A 188 -18.72 -7.18 -1.35
N PHE A 189 -17.51 -6.63 -1.42
CA PHE A 189 -16.30 -7.29 -1.98
C PHE A 189 -15.03 -7.08 -1.12
N PRO A 190 -15.06 -7.33 0.20
CA PRO A 190 -13.94 -7.04 1.11
C PRO A 190 -12.69 -7.90 0.84
N GLU A 191 -12.87 -9.15 0.41
CA GLU A 191 -11.76 -10.05 0.09
C GLU A 191 -11.01 -9.61 -1.17
N ASP A 192 -11.74 -9.14 -2.18
CA ASP A 192 -11.15 -8.65 -3.43
C ASP A 192 -10.35 -7.37 -3.20
N ILE A 193 -10.88 -6.45 -2.38
CA ILE A 193 -10.14 -5.28 -1.88
C ILE A 193 -8.86 -5.75 -1.23
N THR A 194 -8.96 -6.63 -0.23
CA THR A 194 -7.78 -7.12 0.50
C THR A 194 -6.71 -7.62 -0.47
N LYS A 195 -7.08 -8.46 -1.45
CA LYS A 195 -6.15 -8.97 -2.44
C LYS A 195 -5.52 -7.85 -3.31
N LEU A 196 -6.30 -6.89 -3.79
CA LEU A 196 -5.79 -5.75 -4.56
C LEU A 196 -4.73 -4.98 -3.78
N PHE A 197 -4.97 -4.72 -2.49
CA PHE A 197 -4.04 -3.95 -1.66
C PHE A 197 -2.80 -4.73 -1.26
N GLN A 198 -2.89 -6.05 -1.10
CA GLN A 198 -1.72 -6.90 -0.91
C GLN A 198 -0.80 -6.89 -2.15
N LEU A 199 -1.37 -6.92 -3.37
CA LEU A 199 -0.61 -6.78 -4.61
C LEU A 199 0.01 -5.38 -4.72
N THR A 200 -0.77 -4.34 -4.44
CA THR A 200 -0.33 -2.94 -4.52
C THR A 200 0.77 -2.63 -3.50
N SER A 201 0.67 -3.16 -2.26
CA SER A 201 1.70 -2.99 -1.23
C SER A 201 3.01 -3.69 -1.60
N ASN A 202 2.93 -4.88 -2.22
CA ASN A 202 4.11 -5.55 -2.79
C ASN A 202 4.79 -4.67 -3.86
N CYS A 203 4.04 -4.08 -4.81
CA CYS A 203 4.59 -3.15 -5.79
C CYS A 203 5.35 -1.99 -5.11
N LEU A 204 4.72 -1.34 -4.12
CA LEU A 204 5.31 -0.21 -3.42
C LEU A 204 6.59 -0.59 -2.67
N ALA A 205 6.61 -1.75 -2.01
CA ALA A 205 7.80 -2.27 -1.33
C ALA A 205 8.95 -2.58 -2.31
N VAL A 206 8.64 -3.16 -3.47
CA VAL A 206 9.64 -3.39 -4.53
C VAL A 206 10.18 -2.06 -5.07
N MET A 207 9.31 -1.10 -5.37
CA MET A 207 9.71 0.23 -5.82
C MET A 207 10.58 0.93 -4.77
N ASP A 208 10.26 0.81 -3.49
CA ASP A 208 11.08 1.30 -2.39
C ASP A 208 12.49 0.73 -2.44
N ALA A 209 12.59 -0.60 -2.55
CA ALA A 209 13.86 -1.29 -2.59
C ALA A 209 14.70 -0.87 -3.80
N ILE A 210 14.07 -0.63 -4.97
CA ILE A 210 14.77 -0.15 -6.17
C ILE A 210 15.28 1.28 -5.96
N VAL A 211 14.42 2.20 -5.52
CA VAL A 211 14.75 3.61 -5.31
C VAL A 211 15.88 3.78 -4.28
N HIS A 212 15.84 3.03 -3.19
CA HIS A 212 16.84 3.14 -2.12
C HIS A 212 18.14 2.38 -2.41
N LYS A 213 18.13 1.36 -3.28
CA LYS A 213 19.37 0.68 -3.72
C LYS A 213 20.24 1.53 -4.63
N HIS A 214 19.70 2.55 -5.31
CA HIS A 214 20.48 3.50 -6.10
C HIS A 214 21.25 4.54 -5.27
N LYS A 215 21.16 4.51 -3.93
CA LYS A 215 21.90 5.40 -3.01
C LYS A 215 23.10 4.73 -2.32
N MET A 216 23.58 3.59 -2.80
CA MET A 216 24.82 2.94 -2.33
C MET A 216 25.88 2.91 -3.42
#